data_AF-A0A3B7PR61-F1
#
_entry.id   AF-A0A3B7PR61-F1
#
_cell.length_a   1.000
_cell.length_b   1.000
_cell.length_c   1.000
_cell.angle_alpha   90.00
_cell.angle_beta   90.00
_cell.angle_gamma   90.00
#
_symmetry.space_group_name_H-M   'P 1'
#
loop_
_entity.id
_entity.type
_entity.pdbx_description
1 polymer ?
#
loop_
_entity_poly.entity_id
_entity_poly.type
_entity_poly.pdbx_seq_one_letter_code
_entity_poly.pdbx_strand_id
1 'polypeptide(L)'
;MTQHEIKNRWTGEVLFTCEVPEGMESGMIARHAVETAIAQDANLHGANLQDADLHGANLQDADLHGANLWGANLHGANLWGANLHGANLWGANLHGANLQDAKNAPLVINGLCWMVYISGTGIMRIGCQEHSIERWKGFSDELISRMDGYALEFWNQHKVMLLNICDAYKHAEEVK
;
A
#
# COMPACT_ATOMS: atom_id res chain seq x y z
N MET A 1 26.92 -11.76 -12.24
CA MET A 1 25.95 -11.07 -11.34
C MET A 1 25.72 -9.67 -11.87
N THR A 2 24.47 -9.20 -11.89
CA THR A 2 24.12 -7.84 -12.30
C THR A 2 23.72 -7.02 -11.08
N GLN A 3 23.92 -5.71 -11.12
CA GLN A 3 23.53 -4.82 -10.02
C GLN A 3 22.10 -4.33 -10.24
N HIS A 4 21.29 -4.31 -9.18
CA HIS A 4 19.95 -3.71 -9.20
C HIS A 4 19.88 -2.58 -8.17
N GLU A 5 19.18 -1.51 -8.53
CA GLU A 5 19.07 -0.29 -7.72
C GLU A 5 17.60 -0.03 -7.40
N ILE A 6 17.31 0.22 -6.13
CA ILE A 6 16.06 0.84 -5.70
C ILE A 6 16.28 2.34 -5.63
N LYS A 7 15.46 3.11 -6.34
CA LYS A 7 15.61 4.57 -6.45
C LYS A 7 14.51 5.31 -5.74
N ASN A 8 14.82 6.51 -5.26
CA ASN A 8 13.84 7.44 -4.75
C ASN A 8 12.98 7.99 -5.91
N ARG A 9 11.67 7.98 -5.75
CA ARG A 9 10.70 8.39 -6.78
C ARG A 9 10.70 9.88 -7.09
N TRP A 10 11.19 10.74 -6.19
CA TRP A 10 11.20 12.20 -6.38
C TRP A 10 12.56 12.70 -6.84
N THR A 11 13.64 12.17 -6.27
CA THR A 11 15.01 12.65 -6.55
C THR A 11 15.72 11.80 -7.61
N GLY A 12 15.31 10.55 -7.80
CA GLY A 12 16.02 9.57 -8.63
C GLY A 12 17.29 9.01 -7.99
N GLU A 13 17.63 9.42 -6.77
CA GLU A 13 18.78 8.94 -6.03
C GLU A 13 18.65 7.45 -5.70
N VAL A 14 19.78 6.74 -5.65
CA VAL A 14 19.82 5.33 -5.28
C VAL A 14 19.68 5.22 -3.76
N LEU A 15 18.59 4.59 -3.31
CA LEU A 15 18.32 4.31 -1.90
C LEU A 15 19.05 3.04 -1.46
N PHE A 16 19.11 2.06 -2.35
CA PHE A 16 19.71 0.77 -2.07
C PHE A 16 20.21 0.11 -3.34
N THR A 17 21.25 -0.70 -3.20
CA THR A 17 21.84 -1.45 -4.29
C THR A 17 22.16 -2.87 -3.85
N CYS A 18 21.77 -3.86 -4.65
CA CYS A 18 22.12 -5.25 -4.41
C CYS A 18 22.66 -5.94 -5.65
N GLU A 19 23.40 -7.03 -5.43
CA GLU A 19 23.76 -7.97 -6.47
C GLU A 19 22.59 -8.93 -6.74
N VAL A 20 22.31 -9.13 -8.02
CA VAL A 20 21.32 -10.07 -8.53
C VAL A 20 22.06 -11.33 -8.99
N PRO A 21 21.74 -12.50 -8.41
CA PRO A 21 22.29 -13.78 -8.85
C PRO A 21 22.01 -14.05 -10.34
N GLU A 22 22.96 -14.70 -11.01
CA GLU A 22 22.76 -15.12 -12.40
C GLU A 22 21.60 -16.12 -12.52
N GLY A 23 20.75 -15.93 -13.51
CA GLY A 23 19.58 -16.78 -13.75
C GLY A 23 18.34 -16.45 -12.90
N MET A 24 18.38 -15.41 -12.06
CA MET A 24 17.17 -14.94 -11.36
C MET A 24 16.12 -14.44 -12.36
N GLU A 25 14.89 -14.93 -12.21
CA GLU A 25 13.76 -14.48 -13.03
C GLU A 25 13.48 -12.99 -12.80
N SER A 26 13.18 -12.26 -13.89
CA SER A 26 12.99 -10.82 -13.84
C SER A 26 11.92 -10.38 -12.84
N GLY A 27 10.85 -11.15 -12.68
CA GLY A 27 9.80 -10.89 -11.69
C GLY A 27 10.28 -10.97 -10.24
N MET A 28 11.30 -11.79 -9.95
CA MET A 28 11.82 -11.95 -8.59
C MET A 28 12.82 -10.87 -8.18
N ILE A 29 13.37 -10.11 -9.14
CA ILE A 29 14.44 -9.15 -8.87
C ILE A 29 13.99 -8.08 -7.89
N ALA A 30 12.79 -7.51 -8.09
CA ALA A 30 12.26 -6.46 -7.22
C ALA A 30 12.04 -6.98 -5.79
N ARG A 31 11.41 -8.16 -5.65
CA ARG A 31 11.24 -8.81 -4.34
C ARG A 31 12.58 -9.05 -3.65
N HIS A 32 13.52 -9.68 -4.34
CA HIS A 32 14.87 -9.96 -3.81
C HIS A 32 15.57 -8.67 -3.35
N ALA A 33 15.53 -7.62 -4.17
CA ALA A 33 16.15 -6.35 -3.84
C ALA A 33 15.52 -5.71 -2.60
N VAL A 34 14.19 -5.70 -2.50
CA VAL A 34 13.47 -5.10 -1.37
C VAL A 34 13.69 -5.91 -0.09
N GLU A 35 13.61 -7.24 -0.13
CA GLU A 35 13.86 -8.08 1.03
C GLU A 35 15.32 -7.96 1.51
N THR A 36 16.27 -7.86 0.57
CA THR A 36 17.68 -7.64 0.89
C THR A 36 17.89 -6.26 1.52
N ALA A 37 17.21 -5.23 1.00
CA ALA A 37 17.28 -3.87 1.55
C ALA A 37 16.79 -3.86 3.01
N ILE A 38 15.65 -4.49 3.28
CA ILE A 38 15.06 -4.58 4.62
C ILE A 38 15.95 -5.37 5.56
N ALA A 39 16.51 -6.50 5.11
CA ALA A 39 17.44 -7.29 5.92
C ALA A 39 18.74 -6.55 6.28
N GLN A 40 19.05 -5.45 5.59
CA GLN A 40 20.19 -4.57 5.84
C GLN A 40 19.79 -3.23 6.48
N ASP A 41 18.56 -3.14 7.01
CA ASP A 41 18.01 -1.94 7.64
C ASP A 41 18.04 -0.69 6.72
N ALA A 42 17.95 -0.89 5.40
CA ALA A 42 17.96 0.19 4.44
C ALA A 42 16.69 1.03 4.52
N ASN A 43 16.83 2.35 4.41
CA ASN A 43 15.70 3.26 4.35
C ASN A 43 15.07 3.25 2.95
N LEU A 44 13.84 2.76 2.83
CA LEU A 44 13.07 2.71 1.59
C LEU A 44 12.06 3.86 1.47
N HIS A 45 12.26 4.94 2.22
CA HIS A 45 11.47 6.17 2.11
C HIS A 45 11.48 6.70 0.67
N GLY A 46 10.29 6.82 0.09
CA GLY A 46 10.11 7.27 -1.28
C GLY A 46 10.57 6.26 -2.33
N ALA A 47 10.82 5.00 -1.99
CA ALA A 47 11.24 3.99 -2.95
C ALA A 47 10.28 3.89 -4.12
N ASN A 48 10.82 3.83 -5.34
CA ASN A 48 10.05 3.56 -6.54
C ASN A 48 9.96 2.06 -6.77
N LEU A 49 8.82 1.49 -6.40
CA LEU A 49 8.48 0.07 -6.51
C LEU A 49 7.24 -0.12 -7.41
N GLN A 50 7.11 0.77 -8.40
CA GLN A 50 6.02 0.72 -9.36
C GLN A 50 6.02 -0.61 -10.12
N ASP A 51 4.84 -1.23 -10.24
CA ASP A 51 4.61 -2.50 -10.92
C ASP A 51 5.48 -3.66 -10.41
N ALA A 52 6.09 -3.51 -9.23
CA ALA A 52 6.96 -4.52 -8.66
C ALA A 52 6.16 -5.78 -8.30
N ASP A 53 6.68 -6.95 -8.66
CA ASP A 53 6.16 -8.21 -8.13
C ASP A 53 6.77 -8.47 -6.75
N LEU A 54 5.95 -8.24 -5.73
CA LEU A 54 6.27 -8.42 -4.31
C LEU A 54 5.36 -9.52 -3.71
N HIS A 55 4.91 -10.46 -4.53
CA HIS A 55 4.07 -11.57 -4.09
C HIS A 55 4.77 -12.36 -2.97
N GLY A 56 4.09 -12.43 -1.82
CA GLY A 56 4.58 -13.11 -0.62
C GLY A 56 5.82 -12.50 0.00
N ALA A 57 6.21 -11.28 -0.38
CA ALA A 57 7.42 -10.63 0.11
C ALA A 57 7.35 -10.40 1.62
N ASN A 58 8.48 -10.55 2.31
CA ASN A 58 8.60 -10.15 3.70
C ASN A 58 8.99 -8.67 3.80
N LEU A 59 7.99 -7.81 4.04
CA LEU A 59 8.12 -6.36 4.18
C LEU A 59 7.94 -5.90 5.64
N GLN A 60 8.16 -6.81 6.59
CA GLN A 60 7.98 -6.54 8.00
C GLN A 60 8.83 -5.35 8.46
N ASP A 61 8.22 -4.43 9.20
CA ASP A 61 8.85 -3.23 9.77
C ASP A 61 9.47 -2.25 8.75
N ALA A 62 9.32 -2.49 7.45
CA ALA A 62 9.94 -1.68 6.40
C ALA A 62 9.48 -0.21 6.45
N ASP A 63 10.43 0.72 6.27
CA ASP A 63 10.09 2.13 6.07
C ASP A 63 9.76 2.41 4.61
N LEU A 64 8.49 2.26 4.24
CA LEU A 64 7.95 2.53 2.90
C LEU A 64 7.24 3.88 2.83
N HIS A 65 7.57 4.82 3.73
CA HIS A 65 6.95 6.13 3.78
C HIS A 65 7.05 6.82 2.41
N GLY A 66 5.90 7.18 1.84
CA GLY A 66 5.80 7.87 0.56
C GLY A 66 6.25 7.06 -0.67
N ALA A 67 6.54 5.77 -0.51
CA ALA A 67 6.94 4.88 -1.60
C ALA A 67 5.91 4.87 -2.75
N ASN A 68 6.37 4.66 -3.97
CA ASN A 68 5.52 4.41 -5.12
C ASN A 68 5.29 2.90 -5.26
N LEU A 69 4.12 2.41 -4.89
CA LEU A 69 3.69 1.02 -5.03
C LEU A 69 2.56 0.90 -6.06
N TRP A 70 2.48 1.85 -7.00
CA TRP A 70 1.45 1.85 -8.04
C TRP A 70 1.54 0.55 -8.83
N GLY A 71 0.42 -0.15 -8.99
CA GLY A 71 0.35 -1.43 -9.70
C GLY A 71 1.11 -2.60 -9.05
N ALA A 72 1.76 -2.41 -7.90
CA ALA A 72 2.59 -3.46 -7.28
C ALA A 72 1.76 -4.69 -6.86
N ASN A 73 2.29 -5.87 -7.11
CA ASN A 73 1.67 -7.11 -6.64
C ASN A 73 2.14 -7.42 -5.22
N LEU A 74 1.34 -7.09 -4.21
CA LEU A 74 1.61 -7.35 -2.79
C LEU A 74 0.78 -8.54 -2.26
N HIS A 75 0.30 -9.41 -3.14
CA HIS A 75 -0.54 -10.53 -2.74
C HIS A 75 0.19 -11.41 -1.72
N GLY A 76 -0.43 -11.65 -0.57
CA GLY A 76 0.17 -12.44 0.50
C GLY A 76 1.42 -11.84 1.15
N ALA A 77 1.79 -10.59 0.86
CA ALA A 77 2.97 -9.95 1.44
C ALA A 77 2.79 -9.71 2.95
N ASN A 78 3.88 -9.84 3.71
CA ASN A 78 3.89 -9.50 5.13
C ASN A 78 4.30 -8.04 5.33
N LEU A 79 3.35 -7.15 5.60
CA LEU A 79 3.55 -5.72 5.87
C LEU A 79 3.37 -5.40 7.37
N TRP A 80 3.51 -6.39 8.26
CA TRP A 80 3.35 -6.17 9.69
C TRP A 80 4.33 -5.09 10.18
N GLY A 81 3.83 -4.08 10.88
CA GLY A 81 4.67 -2.98 11.38
C GLY A 81 5.26 -2.05 10.30
N ALA A 82 4.97 -2.25 9.02
CA ALA A 82 5.52 -1.41 7.95
C ALA A 82 4.98 0.02 8.02
N ASN A 83 5.82 1.01 7.72
CA ASN A 83 5.40 2.40 7.61
C ASN A 83 4.96 2.71 6.18
N LEU A 84 3.65 2.82 5.96
CA LEU A 84 3.06 3.10 4.64
C LEU A 84 2.55 4.54 4.50
N HIS A 85 2.91 5.44 5.43
CA HIS A 85 2.39 6.80 5.42
C HIS A 85 2.68 7.50 4.09
N GLY A 86 1.62 7.96 3.41
CA GLY A 86 1.73 8.64 2.12
C GLY A 86 2.19 7.78 0.94
N ALA A 87 2.30 6.46 1.11
CA ALA A 87 2.61 5.55 0.01
C ALA A 87 1.50 5.56 -1.05
N ASN A 88 1.90 5.52 -2.33
CA ASN A 88 0.96 5.40 -3.44
C ASN A 88 0.66 3.92 -3.71
N LEU A 89 -0.49 3.44 -3.24
CA LEU A 89 -0.94 2.06 -3.41
C LEU A 89 -1.95 1.89 -4.57
N TRP A 90 -2.07 2.88 -5.45
CA TRP A 90 -3.07 2.80 -6.51
C TRP A 90 -2.78 1.64 -7.48
N GLY A 91 -3.74 0.73 -7.62
CA GLY A 91 -3.61 -0.45 -8.48
C GLY A 91 -2.83 -1.59 -7.82
N ALA A 92 -2.34 -1.40 -6.60
CA ALA A 92 -1.64 -2.45 -5.88
C ALA A 92 -2.60 -3.59 -5.51
N ASN A 93 -2.13 -4.83 -5.67
CA ASN A 93 -2.87 -6.02 -5.23
C ASN A 93 -2.47 -6.37 -3.80
N LEU A 94 -3.30 -6.03 -2.82
CA LEU A 94 -3.07 -6.32 -1.40
C LEU A 94 -3.87 -7.54 -0.89
N HIS A 95 -4.42 -8.35 -1.80
CA HIS A 95 -5.22 -9.50 -1.37
C HIS A 95 -4.36 -10.47 -0.54
N GLY A 96 -4.82 -10.81 0.66
CA GLY A 96 -4.10 -11.69 1.59
C GLY A 96 -2.86 -11.06 2.24
N ALA A 97 -2.56 -9.78 1.99
CA ALA A 97 -1.45 -9.10 2.65
C ALA A 97 -1.73 -8.91 4.15
N ASN A 98 -0.70 -9.04 4.98
CA ASN A 98 -0.80 -8.78 6.41
C ASN A 98 -0.42 -7.32 6.71
N LEU A 99 -1.40 -6.46 6.97
CA LEU A 99 -1.18 -5.05 7.34
C LEU A 99 -1.33 -4.79 8.85
N GLN A 100 -1.38 -5.83 9.68
CA GLN A 100 -1.53 -5.66 11.12
C GLN A 100 -0.40 -4.77 11.69
N ASP A 101 -0.76 -3.85 12.60
CA ASP A 101 0.16 -2.91 13.24
C ASP A 101 0.98 -2.02 12.30
N ALA A 102 0.58 -1.87 11.02
CA ALA A 102 1.23 -0.92 10.11
C ALA A 102 1.35 0.47 10.79
N LYS A 103 2.58 1.00 10.84
CA LYS A 103 2.92 2.19 11.62
C LYS A 103 2.11 3.37 11.08
N ASN A 104 1.38 4.02 12.01
CA ASN A 104 0.29 4.99 11.81
C ASN A 104 -1.10 4.33 11.69
N ALA A 105 -1.61 3.79 12.80
CA ALA A 105 -3.06 3.60 12.98
C ALA A 105 -3.64 4.97 13.31
N PRO A 106 -4.39 5.57 12.38
CA PRO A 106 -5.09 5.01 11.22
C PRO A 106 -4.32 5.12 9.89
N LEU A 107 -4.40 4.12 9.02
CA LEU A 107 -3.71 4.12 7.73
C LEU A 107 -4.18 5.31 6.88
N VAL A 108 -3.25 6.21 6.56
CA VAL A 108 -3.50 7.41 5.74
C VAL A 108 -2.92 7.23 4.35
N ILE A 109 -3.81 7.17 3.34
CA ILE A 109 -3.45 7.12 1.93
C ILE A 109 -3.58 8.53 1.35
N ASN A 110 -2.42 9.09 1.00
CA ASN A 110 -2.31 10.40 0.35
C ASN A 110 -2.03 10.23 -1.15
N GLY A 111 -2.13 11.32 -1.92
CA GLY A 111 -1.86 11.31 -3.37
C GLY A 111 -3.05 10.86 -4.23
N LEU A 112 -4.17 10.51 -3.59
CA LEU A 112 -5.47 10.38 -4.22
C LEU A 112 -6.21 11.74 -4.24
N CYS A 113 -7.23 11.88 -5.09
CA CYS A 113 -8.04 13.11 -5.17
C CYS A 113 -8.63 13.53 -3.81
N TRP A 114 -9.02 12.54 -3.00
CA TRP A 114 -9.35 12.72 -1.60
C TRP A 114 -8.41 11.92 -0.72
N MET A 115 -8.00 12.53 0.40
CA MET A 115 -7.32 11.81 1.47
C MET A 115 -8.22 10.68 1.98
N VAL A 116 -7.66 9.47 2.06
CA VAL A 116 -8.35 8.30 2.58
C VAL A 116 -7.72 7.89 3.90
N TYR A 117 -8.58 7.59 4.87
CA TYR A 117 -8.25 7.16 6.22
C TYR A 117 -8.94 5.83 6.46
N ILE A 118 -8.19 4.83 6.93
CA ILE A 118 -8.74 3.52 7.30
C ILE A 118 -8.32 3.26 8.75
N SER A 119 -9.31 3.16 9.62
CA SER A 119 -9.11 3.05 11.07
C SER A 119 -8.54 1.72 11.54
N GLY A 120 -8.68 0.65 10.74
CA GLY A 120 -8.47 -0.73 11.18
C GLY A 120 -9.56 -1.27 12.11
N THR A 121 -10.53 -0.45 12.55
CA THR A 121 -11.66 -0.84 13.40
C THR A 121 -12.99 -0.83 12.63
N GLY A 122 -12.96 -1.00 11.31
CA GLY A 122 -14.15 -1.03 10.47
C GLY A 122 -14.71 0.34 10.07
N ILE A 123 -13.99 1.43 10.32
CA ILE A 123 -14.33 2.78 9.82
C ILE A 123 -13.37 3.21 8.70
N MET A 124 -13.93 3.76 7.63
CA MET A 124 -13.17 4.41 6.56
C MET A 124 -13.71 5.84 6.32
N ARG A 125 -12.79 6.78 6.13
CA ARG A 125 -13.10 8.15 5.73
C ARG A 125 -12.47 8.47 4.38
N ILE A 126 -13.27 9.05 3.49
CA ILE A 126 -12.85 9.56 2.17
C ILE A 126 -13.22 11.04 2.13
N GLY A 127 -12.21 11.92 2.13
CA GLY A 127 -12.44 13.36 2.24
C GLY A 127 -13.17 13.72 3.54
N CYS A 128 -14.34 14.35 3.44
CA CYS A 128 -15.19 14.69 4.60
C CYS A 128 -16.21 13.61 4.98
N GLN A 129 -16.30 12.50 4.23
CA GLN A 129 -17.27 11.43 4.47
C GLN A 129 -16.64 10.31 5.29
N GLU A 130 -17.15 10.07 6.50
CA GLU A 130 -16.70 9.02 7.40
C GLU A 130 -17.84 8.05 7.70
N HIS A 131 -17.66 6.77 7.37
CA HIS A 131 -18.69 5.74 7.50
C HIS A 131 -18.07 4.38 7.83
N SER A 132 -18.89 3.44 8.34
CA SER A 132 -18.45 2.05 8.48
C SER A 132 -18.20 1.39 7.12
N ILE A 133 -17.38 0.33 7.09
CA ILE A 133 -17.13 -0.42 5.85
C ILE A 133 -18.42 -1.04 5.31
N GLU A 134 -19.33 -1.56 6.14
CA GLU A 134 -20.63 -2.05 5.64
C GLU A 134 -21.45 -0.92 5.01
N ARG A 135 -21.44 0.27 5.61
CA ARG A 135 -22.17 1.42 5.07
C ARG A 135 -21.61 1.86 3.72
N TRP A 136 -20.29 1.91 3.57
CA TRP A 136 -19.63 2.15 2.28
C TRP A 136 -20.00 1.10 1.22
N LYS A 137 -20.03 -0.19 1.60
CA LYS A 137 -20.43 -1.30 0.72
C LYS A 137 -21.90 -1.15 0.25
N GLY A 138 -22.75 -0.50 1.05
CA GLY A 138 -24.17 -0.29 0.76
C GLY A 138 -24.52 1.00 -0.01
N PHE A 139 -23.55 1.86 -0.34
CA PHE A 139 -23.84 3.08 -1.09
C PHE A 139 -24.20 2.79 -2.55
N SER A 140 -25.30 3.39 -3.02
CA SER A 140 -25.66 3.39 -4.43
C SER A 140 -24.89 4.46 -5.20
N ASP A 141 -24.73 4.25 -6.50
CA ASP A 141 -24.07 5.23 -7.39
C ASP A 141 -24.76 6.61 -7.35
N GLU A 142 -26.11 6.62 -7.23
CA GLU A 142 -26.88 7.85 -7.07
C GLU A 142 -26.52 8.60 -5.77
N LEU A 143 -26.39 7.89 -4.65
CA LEU A 143 -26.02 8.49 -3.38
C LEU A 143 -24.62 9.11 -3.44
N ILE A 144 -23.66 8.40 -4.03
CA ILE A 144 -22.27 8.84 -4.16
C ILE A 144 -22.18 10.05 -5.09
N SER A 145 -22.92 10.04 -6.21
CA SER A 145 -22.97 11.16 -7.16
C SER A 145 -23.49 12.46 -6.55
N ARG A 146 -24.29 12.37 -5.49
CA ARG A 146 -24.81 13.53 -4.75
C ARG A 146 -23.82 14.10 -3.73
N MET A 147 -22.73 13.38 -3.42
CA MET A 147 -21.73 13.82 -2.44
C MET A 147 -20.80 14.88 -3.00
N ASP A 148 -20.32 14.68 -4.23
CA ASP A 148 -19.44 15.57 -4.96
C ASP A 148 -19.48 15.22 -6.46
N GLY A 149 -19.21 16.19 -7.34
CA GLY A 149 -19.25 16.02 -8.80
C GLY A 149 -18.28 14.97 -9.35
N TYR A 150 -17.19 14.65 -8.64
CA TYR A 150 -16.22 13.64 -9.04
C TYR A 150 -16.25 12.37 -8.14
N ALA A 151 -17.15 12.33 -7.14
CA ALA A 151 -17.15 11.26 -6.14
C ALA A 151 -17.42 9.87 -6.74
N LEU A 152 -18.36 9.76 -7.69
CA LEU A 152 -18.71 8.48 -8.29
C LEU A 152 -17.57 7.90 -9.13
N GLU A 153 -16.92 8.76 -9.93
CA GLU A 153 -15.76 8.37 -10.74
C GLU A 153 -14.63 7.83 -9.85
N PHE A 154 -14.29 8.57 -8.81
CA PHE A 154 -13.30 8.16 -7.83
C PHE A 154 -13.67 6.87 -7.11
N TRP A 155 -14.92 6.74 -6.67
CA TRP A 155 -15.36 5.52 -6.00
C TRP A 155 -15.20 4.33 -6.94
N ASN A 156 -15.67 4.42 -8.18
CA ASN A 156 -15.52 3.34 -9.16
C ASN A 156 -14.06 2.98 -9.45
N GLN A 157 -13.18 3.98 -9.49
CA GLN A 157 -11.75 3.80 -9.75
C GLN A 157 -11.00 3.16 -8.57
N HIS A 158 -11.37 3.48 -7.32
CA HIS A 158 -10.59 3.09 -6.14
C HIS A 158 -11.28 2.07 -5.23
N LYS A 159 -12.59 1.82 -5.39
CA LYS A 159 -13.40 0.95 -4.50
C LYS A 159 -12.77 -0.41 -4.25
N VAL A 160 -12.32 -1.11 -5.29
CA VAL A 160 -11.75 -2.46 -5.13
C VAL A 160 -10.49 -2.41 -4.25
N MET A 161 -9.59 -1.47 -4.54
CA MET A 161 -8.36 -1.27 -3.76
C MET A 161 -8.69 -0.92 -2.30
N LEU A 162 -9.56 0.07 -2.08
CA LEU A 162 -9.92 0.53 -0.74
C LEU A 162 -10.58 -0.57 0.10
N LEU A 163 -11.49 -1.34 -0.50
CA LEU A 163 -12.14 -2.46 0.20
C LEU A 163 -11.16 -3.59 0.51
N ASN A 164 -10.25 -3.92 -0.42
CA ASN A 164 -9.20 -4.91 -0.16
C ASN A 164 -8.29 -4.48 0.99
N ILE A 165 -7.93 -3.18 1.06
CA ILE A 165 -7.14 -2.64 2.18
C ILE A 165 -7.92 -2.76 3.49
N CYS A 166 -9.22 -2.41 3.49
CA CYS A 166 -10.05 -2.54 4.70
C CYS A 166 -10.20 -4.00 5.17
N ASP A 167 -10.25 -4.96 4.25
CA ASP A 167 -10.32 -6.38 4.60
C ASP A 167 -8.98 -6.91 5.15
N ALA A 168 -7.85 -6.40 4.64
CA ALA A 168 -6.49 -6.75 5.07
C ALA A 168 -6.02 -6.01 6.35
N TYR A 169 -6.54 -4.80 6.60
CA TYR A 169 -6.16 -3.95 7.73
C TYR A 169 -7.22 -4.01 8.82
N LYS A 170 -7.09 -4.98 9.73
CA LYS A 170 -7.96 -5.15 10.90
C LYS A 170 -7.13 -5.09 12.18
N HIS A 171 -7.49 -4.18 13.08
CA HIS A 171 -7.05 -4.27 14.47
C HIS A 171 -7.88 -5.35 15.17
N ALA A 172 -7.29 -6.04 16.15
CA ALA A 172 -8.08 -6.86 17.06
C ALA A 172 -9.21 -5.98 17.62
N GLU A 173 -10.45 -6.48 17.65
CA GLU A 173 -11.50 -5.81 18.39
C GLU A 173 -10.95 -5.55 19.80
N GLU A 174 -10.94 -4.27 20.22
CA GLU A 174 -10.73 -3.98 21.63
C GLU A 174 -11.83 -4.72 22.38
N VAL A 175 -11.48 -5.89 22.92
CA VAL A 175 -12.29 -6.59 23.90
C VAL A 175 -12.39 -5.63 25.07
N LYS A 176 -13.48 -4.86 25.09
CA LYS A 176 -13.89 -4.07 26.26
C LYS A 176 -14.21 -4.99 27.42
#